data_AF-A0AA95FH29-F1
#
_entry.id   AF-A0AA95FH29-F1
#
_cell.length_a   1.000
_cell.length_b   1.000
_cell.length_c   1.000
_cell.angle_alpha   90.00
_cell.angle_beta   90.00
_cell.angle_gamma   90.00
#
_symmetry.space_group_name_H-M   'P 1'
#
loop_
_entity.id
_entity.type
_entity.pdbx_description
1 polymer ?
#
loop_
_entity_poly.entity_id
_entity_poly.type
_entity_poly.pdbx_seq_one_letter_code
_entity_poly.pdbx_strand_id
1 'polypeptide(L)'
;MKSLFVFLILFCGAFLGKSQQLVYKPINPAFGGDTFNYQWLLSSANAQNQFDNNKNNLNDLLGKMNSMDSFSESLNRQILSQLSQKLFENQFGNGELKPGNYLIGSLYVQISSTAQGLLISILDTSTGDQSEIVIPK
;
A
#
# COMPACT_ATOMS: atom_id res chain seq x y z
N MET A 1 68.05 46.41 -34.07
CA MET A 1 68.50 45.20 -33.34
C MET A 1 67.66 44.90 -32.10
N LYS A 2 67.33 45.87 -31.24
CA LYS A 2 66.47 45.67 -30.05
C LYS A 2 65.04 45.21 -30.37
N SER A 3 64.41 45.76 -31.41
CA SER A 3 63.08 45.35 -31.87
C SER A 3 63.03 43.90 -32.37
N LEU A 4 64.11 43.44 -32.99
CA LEU A 4 64.25 42.09 -33.52
C LEU A 4 64.36 41.06 -32.39
N PHE A 5 65.03 41.44 -31.30
CA PHE A 5 65.14 40.62 -30.09
C PHE A 5 63.79 40.47 -29.36
N VAL A 6 62.98 41.54 -29.30
CA VAL A 6 61.62 41.50 -28.74
C VAL A 6 60.71 40.59 -29.57
N PHE A 7 60.82 40.64 -30.90
CA PHE A 7 60.04 39.79 -31.79
C PHE A 7 60.39 38.30 -31.63
N LEU A 8 61.67 37.98 -31.43
CA LEU A 8 62.14 36.62 -31.19
C LEU A 8 61.62 36.04 -29.86
N ILE A 9 61.60 36.85 -28.80
CA ILE A 9 61.08 36.44 -27.49
C ILE A 9 59.57 36.17 -27.57
N LEU A 10 58.82 37.02 -28.29
CA LEU A 10 57.38 36.85 -28.46
C LEU A 10 57.06 35.57 -29.26
N PHE A 11 57.84 35.26 -30.29
CA PHE A 11 57.66 34.05 -31.09
C PHE A 11 58.01 32.78 -30.32
N CYS A 12 59.04 32.80 -29.48
CA CYS A 12 59.43 31.64 -28.66
C CYS A 12 58.42 31.35 -27.54
N GLY A 13 57.81 32.38 -26.95
CA GLY A 13 56.77 32.21 -25.92
C GLY A 13 55.44 31.63 -26.42
N ALA A 14 55.12 31.79 -27.71
CA ALA A 14 53.87 31.31 -28.30
C ALA A 14 53.75 29.78 -28.35
N PHE A 15 54.88 29.05 -28.37
CA PHE A 15 54.89 27.58 -28.47
C PHE A 15 54.83 26.84 -27.13
N LEU A 16 54.77 27.56 -26.00
CA LEU A 16 54.71 26.98 -24.66
C LEU A 16 53.28 26.73 -24.15
N GLY A 17 52.26 27.00 -24.96
CA GLY A 17 50.86 26.71 -24.61
C GLY A 17 50.57 25.21 -24.55
N LYS A 18 50.43 24.66 -23.34
CA LYS A 18 49.92 23.31 -23.14
C LYS A 18 48.40 23.33 -23.27
N SER A 19 47.87 22.64 -24.28
CA SER A 19 46.45 22.35 -24.42
C SER A 19 46.21 20.87 -24.12
N GLN A 20 45.08 20.58 -23.48
CA GLN A 20 44.60 19.21 -23.26
C GLN A 20 43.21 19.02 -23.87
N GLN A 21 42.90 17.78 -24.21
CA GLN A 21 41.56 17.42 -24.65
C GLN A 21 40.57 17.53 -23.48
N LEU A 22 39.42 18.14 -23.73
CA LEU A 22 38.28 18.08 -22.82
C LEU A 22 37.49 16.82 -23.14
N VAL A 23 37.38 15.92 -22.16
CA VAL A 23 36.55 14.71 -22.27
C VAL A 23 35.31 14.91 -21.42
N TYR A 24 34.13 14.81 -22.04
CA TYR A 24 32.87 14.88 -21.34
C TYR A 24 32.62 13.58 -20.57
N LYS A 25 32.39 13.69 -19.26
CA LYS A 25 31.90 12.60 -18.41
C LYS A 25 30.59 13.05 -17.76
N PRO A 26 29.47 12.34 -17.98
CA PRO A 26 28.22 12.63 -17.29
C PRO A 26 28.38 12.54 -15.77
N ILE A 27 27.68 13.40 -15.03
CA ILE A 27 27.71 13.38 -13.56
C ILE A 27 26.84 12.23 -13.03
N ASN A 28 25.72 11.96 -13.71
CA ASN A 28 24.79 10.90 -13.32
C ASN A 28 25.29 9.54 -13.83
N PRO A 29 25.50 8.55 -12.94
CA PRO A 29 25.96 7.22 -13.32
C PRO A 29 25.07 6.49 -14.32
N ALA A 30 23.77 6.81 -14.39
CA ALA A 30 22.85 6.22 -15.37
C ALA A 30 23.26 6.47 -16.84
N PHE A 31 24.06 7.50 -17.10
CA PHE A 31 24.55 7.84 -18.44
C PHE A 31 26.04 7.49 -18.65
N GLY A 32 26.61 6.62 -17.81
CA GLY A 32 28.05 6.29 -17.86
C GLY A 32 28.93 7.24 -17.04
N GLY A 33 28.33 7.94 -16.08
CA GLY A 33 29.02 8.76 -15.09
C GLY A 33 29.67 7.95 -13.97
N ASP A 34 30.15 8.65 -12.95
CA ASP A 34 30.77 8.02 -11.78
C ASP A 34 29.72 7.36 -10.86
N THR A 35 29.89 6.08 -10.53
CA THR A 35 28.95 5.33 -9.68
C THR A 35 28.91 5.86 -8.25
N PHE A 36 29.99 6.46 -7.75
CA PHE A 36 30.04 7.02 -6.41
C PHE A 36 29.09 8.23 -6.23
N ASN A 37 28.73 8.91 -7.32
CA ASN A 37 27.81 10.05 -7.27
C ASN A 37 26.35 9.64 -7.02
N TYR A 38 26.00 8.36 -7.19
CA TYR A 38 24.63 7.89 -7.07
C TYR A 38 24.02 8.20 -5.70
N GLN A 39 24.74 7.86 -4.63
CA GLN A 39 24.22 8.01 -3.27
C GLN A 39 23.94 9.48 -2.92
N TRP A 40 24.85 10.38 -3.32
CA TRP A 40 24.70 11.80 -3.10
C TRP A 40 23.53 12.37 -3.92
N LEU A 41 23.45 12.07 -5.22
CA LEU A 41 22.36 12.53 -6.09
C LEU A 41 20.99 12.07 -5.58
N LEU A 42 20.88 10.81 -5.15
CA LEU A 42 19.63 10.25 -4.59
C LEU A 42 19.26 10.94 -3.28
N SER A 43 20.23 11.15 -2.38
CA SER A 43 19.98 11.82 -1.10
C SER A 43 19.56 13.28 -1.30
N SER A 44 20.21 14.00 -2.22
CA SER A 44 19.85 15.38 -2.56
C SER A 44 18.48 15.49 -3.21
N ALA A 45 18.10 14.52 -4.05
CA ALA A 45 16.77 14.46 -4.66
C ALA A 45 15.69 14.20 -3.60
N ASN A 46 15.90 13.24 -2.70
CA ASN A 46 14.96 12.92 -1.63
C ASN A 46 14.80 14.08 -0.63
N ALA A 47 15.88 14.80 -0.31
CA ALA A 47 15.81 15.94 0.61
C ALA A 47 14.99 17.12 0.05
N GLN A 48 14.91 17.25 -1.27
CA GLN A 48 14.12 18.28 -1.96
C GLN A 48 12.74 17.78 -2.42
N ASN A 49 12.45 16.50 -2.22
CA ASN A 49 11.20 15.90 -2.67
C ASN A 49 10.05 16.38 -1.77
N GLN A 50 9.19 17.23 -2.33
CA GLN A 50 8.01 17.78 -1.64
C GLN A 50 6.82 16.80 -1.62
N PHE A 51 6.90 15.69 -2.36
CA PHE A 51 5.85 14.68 -2.44
C PHE A 51 6.00 13.66 -1.29
N ASP A 52 5.68 14.08 -0.06
CA ASP A 52 5.53 13.16 1.08
C ASP A 52 4.11 12.58 1.10
N ASN A 53 3.74 11.84 0.04
CA ASN A 53 2.40 11.26 -0.14
C ASN A 53 2.09 10.09 0.82
N ASN A 54 2.71 10.00 2.00
CA ASN A 54 2.33 8.96 2.96
C ASN A 54 2.64 9.20 4.46
N LYS A 55 3.15 10.35 4.90
CA LYS A 55 3.31 10.57 6.36
C LYS A 55 2.11 11.19 7.05
N ASN A 56 1.24 11.87 6.31
CA ASN A 56 0.03 12.46 6.87
C ASN A 56 -1.15 11.47 6.90
N ASN A 57 -1.16 10.43 6.05
CA ASN A 57 -2.22 9.40 6.09
C ASN A 57 -2.05 8.41 7.23
N LEU A 58 -0.82 8.06 7.64
CA LEU A 58 -0.62 7.11 8.75
C LEU A 58 -1.00 7.74 10.11
N ASN A 59 -0.66 9.01 10.32
CA ASN A 59 -1.05 9.73 11.55
C ASN A 59 -2.54 10.11 11.56
N ASP A 60 -3.17 10.33 10.40
CA ASP A 60 -4.62 10.55 10.31
C ASP A 60 -5.42 9.24 10.48
N LEU A 61 -4.90 8.11 9.98
CA LEU A 61 -5.44 6.77 10.25
C LEU A 61 -5.28 6.36 11.73
N LEU A 62 -4.13 6.66 12.36
CA LEU A 62 -3.89 6.38 13.78
C LEU A 62 -4.62 7.38 14.70
N GLY A 63 -4.76 8.65 14.30
CA GLY A 63 -5.54 9.65 15.03
C GLY A 63 -7.05 9.39 14.99
N LYS A 64 -7.52 8.68 13.96
CA LYS A 64 -8.91 8.20 13.84
C LYS A 64 -9.13 6.85 14.54
N MET A 65 -8.07 6.13 14.91
CA MET A 65 -8.12 4.99 15.82
C MET A 65 -7.96 5.47 17.27
N ASN A 66 -8.93 6.28 17.75
CA ASN A 66 -9.04 6.54 19.17
C ASN A 66 -9.19 5.19 19.89
N SER A 67 -8.34 4.94 20.89
CA SER A 67 -8.30 3.67 21.64
C SER A 67 -9.68 3.30 22.22
N MET A 68 -10.51 4.29 22.54
CA MET A 68 -11.89 4.11 23.01
C MET A 68 -12.84 3.58 21.93
N ASP A 69 -12.72 4.06 20.69
CA ASP A 69 -13.56 3.59 19.58
C ASP A 69 -13.17 2.16 19.21
N SER A 70 -11.87 1.85 19.22
CA SER A 70 -11.38 0.48 18.99
C SER A 70 -11.78 -0.51 20.08
N PHE A 71 -11.87 -0.04 21.34
CA PHE A 71 -12.35 -0.83 22.47
C PHE A 71 -13.86 -1.08 22.38
N SER A 72 -14.64 -0.04 22.10
CA SER A 72 -16.10 -0.15 21.94
C SER A 72 -16.47 -1.06 20.78
N GLU A 73 -15.76 -0.93 19.66
CA GLU A 73 -15.93 -1.80 18.51
C GLU A 73 -15.54 -3.26 18.82
N SER A 74 -14.50 -3.47 19.63
CA SER A 74 -14.11 -4.82 20.08
C SER A 74 -15.13 -5.43 21.04
N LEU A 75 -15.69 -4.65 21.96
CA LEU A 75 -16.78 -5.09 22.84
C LEU A 75 -18.04 -5.42 22.06
N ASN A 76 -18.42 -4.59 21.08
CA ASN A 76 -19.58 -4.83 20.23
C ASN A 76 -19.42 -6.15 19.47
N ARG A 77 -18.27 -6.40 18.84
CA ARG A 77 -18.00 -7.69 18.19
C ARG A 77 -18.08 -8.87 19.14
N GLN A 78 -17.55 -8.73 20.36
CA GLN A 78 -17.58 -9.81 21.34
C GLN A 78 -19.00 -10.09 21.85
N ILE A 79 -19.80 -9.04 22.12
CA ILE A 79 -21.20 -9.16 22.52
C ILE A 79 -22.03 -9.78 21.39
N LEU A 80 -21.85 -9.31 20.16
CA LEU A 80 -22.53 -9.85 18.98
C LEU A 80 -22.16 -11.32 18.74
N SER A 81 -20.89 -11.69 18.90
CA SER A 81 -20.45 -13.08 18.80
C SER A 81 -21.10 -13.97 19.87
N GLN A 82 -21.19 -13.49 21.12
CA GLN A 82 -21.84 -14.23 22.20
C GLN A 82 -23.35 -14.33 22.02
N LEU A 83 -24.00 -13.26 21.53
CA LEU A 83 -25.41 -13.25 21.21
C LEU A 83 -25.73 -14.20 20.06
N SER A 84 -24.93 -14.15 18.98
CA SER A 84 -25.06 -15.03 17.83
C SER A 84 -24.88 -16.49 18.24
N GLN A 85 -23.88 -16.79 19.06
CA GLN A 85 -23.66 -18.14 19.58
C GLN A 85 -24.82 -18.60 20.47
N LYS A 86 -25.33 -17.75 21.36
CA LYS A 86 -26.50 -18.08 22.19
C LYS A 86 -27.78 -18.24 21.37
N LEU A 87 -28.00 -17.43 20.35
CA LEU A 87 -29.15 -17.56 19.45
C LEU A 87 -29.05 -18.85 18.63
N PHE A 88 -27.85 -19.18 18.16
CA PHE A 88 -27.58 -20.42 17.46
C PHE A 88 -27.79 -21.64 18.37
N GLU A 89 -27.27 -21.62 19.61
CA GLU A 89 -27.49 -22.66 20.62
C GLU A 89 -28.96 -22.80 21.01
N ASN A 90 -29.70 -21.70 21.14
CA ASN A 90 -31.13 -21.75 21.49
C ASN A 90 -32.02 -22.23 20.33
N GLN A 91 -31.67 -21.92 19.08
CA GLN A 91 -32.48 -22.30 17.91
C GLN A 91 -32.10 -23.66 17.31
N PHE A 92 -30.85 -24.07 17.42
CA PHE A 92 -30.33 -25.30 16.80
C PHE A 92 -29.84 -26.34 17.83
N GLY A 93 -29.65 -25.96 19.11
CA GLY A 93 -29.04 -26.83 20.12
C GLY A 93 -27.61 -27.23 19.76
N ASN A 94 -27.05 -28.22 20.46
CA ASN A 94 -25.78 -28.88 20.09
C ASN A 94 -25.93 -29.77 18.82
N GLY A 95 -26.94 -29.53 17.98
CA GLY A 95 -27.27 -30.34 16.82
C GLY A 95 -26.76 -29.73 15.52
N GLU A 96 -26.35 -30.60 14.59
CA GLU A 96 -25.96 -30.24 13.23
C GLU A 96 -27.04 -29.41 12.53
N LEU A 97 -26.60 -28.47 11.67
CA LEU A 97 -27.47 -27.64 10.83
C LEU A 97 -28.43 -28.53 10.02
N LYS A 98 -29.71 -28.54 10.41
CA LYS A 98 -30.74 -29.29 9.70
C LYS A 98 -31.23 -28.48 8.50
N PRO A 99 -31.42 -29.11 7.33
CA PRO A 99 -32.08 -28.47 6.20
C PRO A 99 -33.48 -27.99 6.62
N GLY A 100 -33.80 -26.74 6.31
CA GLY A 100 -35.02 -26.11 6.79
C GLY A 100 -35.05 -24.60 6.53
N ASN A 101 -36.22 -24.01 6.78
CA ASN A 101 -36.45 -22.58 6.62
C ASN A 101 -36.50 -21.93 8.00
N TYR A 102 -35.65 -20.94 8.22
CA TYR A 102 -35.49 -20.23 9.48
C TYR A 102 -35.75 -18.75 9.27
N LEU A 103 -36.52 -18.13 10.16
CA LEU A 103 -36.77 -16.70 10.13
C LEU A 103 -36.13 -16.07 11.36
N ILE A 104 -35.14 -15.21 11.13
CA ILE A 104 -34.34 -14.54 12.16
C ILE A 104 -34.53 -13.04 11.98
N GLY A 105 -35.46 -12.47 12.75
CA GLY A 105 -35.81 -11.04 12.60
C GLY A 105 -36.42 -10.77 11.22
N SER A 106 -35.74 -9.95 10.41
CA SER A 106 -36.11 -9.66 9.01
C SER A 106 -35.39 -10.53 7.97
N LEU A 107 -34.52 -11.45 8.40
CA LEU A 107 -33.76 -12.34 7.53
C LEU A 107 -34.49 -13.69 7.41
N TYR A 108 -34.84 -14.05 6.18
CA TYR A 108 -35.34 -15.37 5.82
C TYR A 108 -34.18 -16.23 5.33
N VAL A 109 -33.85 -17.27 6.08
CA VAL A 109 -32.73 -18.17 5.81
C VAL A 109 -33.26 -19.53 5.38
N GLN A 110 -32.96 -19.93 4.15
CA GLN A 110 -33.29 -21.24 3.60
C GLN A 110 -32.01 -22.09 3.49
N ILE A 111 -32.00 -23.23 4.18
CA ILE A 111 -30.88 -24.17 4.17
C ILE A 111 -31.29 -25.40 3.37
N SER A 112 -30.64 -25.62 2.23
CA SER A 112 -30.83 -26.78 1.34
C SER A 112 -29.59 -27.65 1.29
N SER A 113 -29.77 -28.97 1.32
CA SER A 113 -28.66 -29.93 1.20
C SER A 113 -28.49 -30.33 -0.27
N THR A 114 -27.29 -30.10 -0.82
CA THR A 114 -26.93 -30.41 -2.21
C THR A 114 -25.81 -31.45 -2.22
N ALA A 115 -25.61 -32.15 -3.34
CA ALA A 115 -24.55 -33.17 -3.47
C ALA A 115 -23.12 -32.64 -3.18
N GLN A 116 -22.91 -31.33 -3.30
CA GLN A 116 -21.64 -30.64 -3.11
C GLN A 116 -21.47 -30.00 -1.71
N GLY A 117 -22.49 -30.05 -0.82
CA GLY A 117 -22.45 -29.37 0.47
C GLY A 117 -23.79 -28.76 0.89
N LEU A 118 -23.76 -27.87 1.88
CA LEU A 118 -24.93 -27.10 2.31
C LEU A 118 -25.00 -25.78 1.54
N LEU A 119 -26.15 -25.52 0.91
CA LEU A 119 -26.48 -24.24 0.29
C LEU A 119 -27.38 -23.45 1.24
N ILE A 120 -26.90 -22.29 1.68
CA ILE A 120 -27.63 -21.38 2.55
C ILE A 120 -27.99 -20.15 1.72
N SER A 121 -29.28 -19.93 1.49
CA SER A 121 -29.80 -18.72 0.87
C SER A 121 -30.39 -17.82 1.95
N ILE A 122 -29.92 -16.58 2.02
CA ILE A 122 -30.36 -15.57 2.98
C ILE A 122 -31.05 -14.46 2.20
N LEU A 123 -32.31 -14.18 2.53
CA LEU A 123 -33.11 -13.10 1.97
C LEU A 123 -33.46 -12.10 3.06
N ASP A 124 -33.03 -10.85 2.90
CA ASP A 124 -33.46 -9.75 3.77
C ASP A 124 -34.83 -9.24 3.28
N THR A 125 -35.87 -9.44 4.08
CA THR A 125 -37.25 -9.03 3.77
C THR A 125 -37.49 -7.52 3.88
N SER A 126 -36.55 -6.77 4.46
CA SER A 126 -36.62 -5.31 4.61
C SER A 126 -36.00 -4.57 3.43
N THR A 127 -34.86 -5.05 2.92
CA THR A 127 -34.13 -4.43 1.81
C THR A 127 -34.34 -5.14 0.47
N GLY A 128 -34.73 -6.42 0.50
CA GLY A 128 -34.83 -7.28 -0.68
C GLY A 128 -33.51 -7.90 -1.13
N ASP A 129 -32.44 -7.73 -0.36
CA ASP A 129 -31.11 -8.25 -0.71
C ASP A 129 -31.02 -9.76 -0.48
N GLN A 130 -30.40 -10.47 -1.42
CA GLN A 130 -30.16 -11.91 -1.36
C GLN A 130 -28.67 -12.22 -1.31
N SER A 131 -28.27 -13.12 -0.41
CA SER A 131 -26.91 -13.63 -0.28
C SER A 131 -26.92 -15.15 -0.25
N GLU A 132 -26.03 -15.77 -1.03
CA GLU A 132 -25.89 -17.23 -1.10
C GLU A 132 -24.52 -17.65 -0.58
N ILE A 133 -24.53 -18.61 0.34
CA ILE A 133 -23.32 -19.15 0.97
C ILE A 133 -23.31 -20.65 0.75
N VAL A 134 -22.22 -21.16 0.17
CA VAL A 134 -22.00 -22.58 -0.05
C VAL A 134 -20.95 -23.08 0.93
N ILE A 135 -21.33 -24.06 1.76
CA ILE A 135 -20.40 -24.76 2.64
C ILE A 135 -20.08 -26.12 2.01
N PRO A 136 -18.90 -26.29 1.41
CA PRO A 136 -18.49 -27.57 0.83
C PRO A 136 -18.33 -28.63 1.93
N LYS A 137 -18.56 -29.90 1.57
CA LYS A 137 -18.35 -31.07 2.44
C LYS A 137 -16.88 -31.32 2.75
#